data_AF-A0A5C8C4W3-F1
#
_entry.id   AF-A0A5C8C4W3-F1
#
_cell.length_a   1.000
_cell.length_b   1.000
_cell.length_c   1.000
_cell.angle_alpha   90.00
_cell.angle_beta   90.00
_cell.angle_gamma   90.00
#
_symmetry.space_group_name_H-M   'P 1'
#
loop_
_entity.id
_entity.type
_entity.pdbx_description
1 polymer ?
#
loop_
_entity_poly.entity_id
_entity_poly.type
_entity_poly.pdbx_seq_one_letter_code
_entity_poly.pdbx_strand_id
1 'polypeptide(L)' 'MANQKLDPWHFSRTELAKQVLGMFDNGLASALTFFAPRRMGKTEFLRKDITPLAQQQGWRVFYFSFLDHYKLLAK' A
#
# COMPACT_ATOMS: atom_id res chain seq x y z
N MET A 1 5.18 6.59 16.96
CA MET A 1 5.80 5.39 16.37
C MET A 1 4.76 4.28 16.38
N ALA A 2 4.17 3.96 15.24
CA ALA A 2 3.06 3.01 15.20
C ALA A 2 3.58 1.60 15.51
N ASN A 3 3.08 1.01 16.59
CA ASN A 3 3.29 -0.39 16.96
C ASN A 3 2.65 -1.27 15.87
N GLN A 4 3.41 -1.62 14.83
CA GLN A 4 2.94 -2.59 13.85
C GLN A 4 2.96 -3.98 14.51
N LYS A 5 1.78 -4.38 14.97
CA LYS A 5 1.50 -5.75 15.40
C LYS A 5 1.90 -6.68 14.26
N LEU A 6 2.86 -7.57 14.51
CA LEU A 6 3.31 -8.56 13.54
C LEU A 6 2.09 -9.40 13.13
N ASP A 7 1.58 -9.20 11.91
CA ASP A 7 0.48 -9.99 11.39
C ASP A 7 1.05 -11.29 10.80
N PRO A 8 0.81 -12.46 11.43
CA PRO A 8 1.40 -13.72 11.00
C PRO A 8 0.96 -14.15 9.59
N TRP A 9 -0.13 -13.57 9.06
CA TRP A 9 -0.63 -13.86 7.71
C TRP A 9 -0.06 -12.93 6.64
N HIS A 10 0.74 -11.95 7.02
CA HIS A 10 1.34 -11.01 6.09
C HIS A 10 2.66 -11.56 5.51
N PHE A 11 2.67 -11.85 4.22
CA PHE A 11 3.90 -12.09 3.48
C PHE A 11 4.47 -10.74 2.98
N SER A 12 5.55 -10.27 3.61
CA SER A 12 6.16 -8.99 3.27
C SER A 12 6.78 -9.01 1.87
N ARG A 13 6.53 -7.94 1.11
CA ARG A 13 7.04 -7.71 -0.24
C ARG A 13 7.91 -6.46 -0.28
N THR A 14 8.80 -6.33 0.72
CA THR A 14 9.63 -5.14 0.94
C THR A 14 10.46 -4.76 -0.29
N GLU A 15 11.09 -5.72 -0.96
CA GLU A 15 11.90 -5.43 -2.16
C GLU A 15 11.07 -4.89 -3.33
N LEU A 16 9.86 -5.42 -3.52
CA LEU A 16 8.94 -4.90 -4.53
C LEU A 16 8.48 -3.47 -4.17
N ALA A 17 8.21 -3.19 -2.90
CA ALA A 17 7.84 -1.85 -2.46
C ALA A 17 8.98 -0.84 -2.69
N LYS A 18 10.24 -1.21 -2.42
CA LYS A 18 11.42 -0.39 -2.71
C LYS A 18 11.54 -0.07 -4.21
N GLN A 19 11.35 -1.08 -5.07
CA GLN A 19 11.38 -0.87 -6.51
C GLN A 19 10.27 0.08 -6.98
N VAL A 20 9.06 -0.10 -6.45
CA VAL A 20 7.92 0.76 -6.74
C VAL A 20 8.19 2.21 -6.34
N LEU A 21 8.63 2.44 -5.10
CA LEU A 21 8.92 3.80 -4.61
C LEU A 21 10.11 4.43 -5.33
N GLY A 22 11.15 3.65 -5.63
CA GLY A 22 12.30 4.10 -6.39
C GLY A 22 11.95 4.56 -7.81
N MET A 23 10.93 3.99 -8.45
CA MET A 23 10.44 4.51 -9.75
C MET A 23 9.86 5.92 -9.61
N PHE A 24 9.19 6.23 -8.50
CA PHE A 24 8.67 7.58 -8.26
C PHE A 24 9.76 8.56 -7.81
N ASP A 25 10.67 8.15 -6.91
CA ASP A 25 11.79 8.99 -6.44
C ASP A 25 12.67 9.46 -7.60
N ASN A 26 12.94 8.57 -8.56
CA ASN A 26 13.77 8.87 -9.73
C ASN A 26 13.00 9.51 -10.89
N GLY A 27 11.69 9.79 -10.72
CA GLY A 27 10.85 10.39 -11.75
C GLY A 27 10.56 9.49 -12.96
N LEU A 28 10.82 8.18 -12.87
CA LEU A 28 10.53 7.20 -13.93
C LEU A 28 9.03 6.95 -14.10
N ALA A 29 8.27 7.11 -13.02
CA ALA A 29 6.82 7.00 -13.03
C ALA A 29 6.19 8.09 -12.15
N SER A 30 5.08 8.67 -12.61
CA SER A 30 4.20 9.51 -11.80
C SER A 30 2.94 8.78 -11.34
N ALA A 31 2.60 7.65 -12.00
CA ALA A 31 1.46 6.80 -11.67
C ALA A 31 1.75 5.34 -12.05
N LEU A 32 1.25 4.39 -11.25
CA LEU A 32 1.34 2.96 -11.52
C LEU A 32 -0.01 2.30 -11.27
N THR A 33 -0.32 1.26 -12.05
CA THR A 33 -1.54 0.45 -11.89
C THR A 33 -1.17 -1.00 -11.61
N PHE A 34 -1.75 -1.58 -10.55
CA PHE A 34 -1.53 -2.98 -10.18
C PHE A 34 -2.66 -3.88 -10.70
N PHE A 35 -2.33 -4.80 -11.61
CA PHE A 35 -3.28 -5.78 -12.15
C PHE A 35 -3.05 -7.17 -11.55
N ALA A 36 -4.14 -7.85 -11.19
CA ALA A 36 -4.18 -9.28 -10.83
C ALA A 36 -5.64 -9.69 -10.52
N PRO A 37 -5.96 -10.99 -10.38
CA PRO A 37 -7.24 -11.45 -9.85
C PRO A 37 -7.59 -10.92 -8.45
N ARG A 38 -8.84 -11.11 -8.01
CA ARG A 38 -9.30 -10.73 -6.66
C ARG A 38 -8.55 -11.53 -5.60
N ARG A 39 -8.33 -10.94 -4.42
CA ARG A 39 -7.66 -11.56 -3.24
C ARG A 39 -6.18 -11.94 -3.43
N MET A 40 -5.49 -11.36 -4.42
CA MET A 40 -4.04 -11.56 -4.63
C MET A 40 -3.13 -10.67 -3.74
N GLY A 41 -3.70 -9.97 -2.76
CA GLY A 41 -2.93 -9.13 -1.84
C GLY A 41 -2.52 -7.75 -2.37
N LYS A 42 -3.14 -7.23 -3.44
CA LYS A 42 -2.86 -5.86 -3.95
C LYS A 42 -3.16 -4.77 -2.92
N THR A 43 -4.33 -4.82 -2.30
CA THR A 43 -4.72 -3.88 -1.24
C THR A 43 -3.83 -4.01 -0.01
N GLU A 44 -3.42 -5.23 0.32
CA GLU A 44 -2.51 -5.48 1.43
C GLU A 44 -1.12 -4.90 1.14
N PHE A 45 -0.59 -5.11 -0.07
CA PHE A 45 0.67 -4.55 -0.51
C PHE A 45 0.72 -3.02 -0.42
N LEU A 46 -0.34 -2.33 -0.85
CA LEU A 46 -0.43 -0.87 -0.69
C LEU A 46 -0.37 -0.43 0.77
N ARG A 47 -1.07 -1.13 1.66
CA ARG A 47 -1.27 -0.70 3.06
C ARG A 47 -0.17 -1.13 4.01
N LYS A 48 0.39 -2.33 3.81
CA LYS A 48 1.36 -2.95 4.72
C LYS A 48 2.81 -2.89 4.24
N ASP A 49 3.04 -2.74 2.93
CA ASP A 49 4.40 -2.62 2.40
C ASP A 49 4.69 -1.19 1.91
N ILE A 50 3.93 -0.68 0.93
CA ILE A 50 4.20 0.63 0.31
C ILE A 50 3.98 1.78 1.29
N THR A 51 2.82 1.84 1.95
CA THR A 51 2.48 2.95 2.85
C THR A 51 3.50 3.16 3.96
N PRO A 52 3.88 2.15 4.78
CA PRO A 52 4.85 2.37 5.84
C PRO A 52 6.24 2.70 5.30
N LEU A 53 6.67 2.06 4.21
CA LEU A 53 7.98 2.34 3.61
C LEU A 53 8.06 3.79 3.08
N ALA A 54 7.03 4.26 2.38
CA ALA A 54 6.95 5.63 1.89
C ALA A 54 6.96 6.64 3.05
N GLN A 55 6.20 6.38 4.12
CA GLN A 55 6.21 7.23 5.31
C GLN A 55 7.60 7.28 5.98
N GLN A 56 8.31 6.14 6.04
CA GLN A 56 9.68 6.10 6.53
C GLN A 56 10.65 6.88 5.64
N GLN A 57 10.39 6.94 4.33
CA GLN A 57 11.15 7.77 3.37
C GLN A 57 10.74 9.25 3.37
N GLY A 58 9.84 9.68 4.26
CA GLY A 58 9.42 11.08 4.40
C GLY A 58 8.26 11.51 3.48
N TRP A 59 7.62 10.56 2.80
CA TRP A 59 6.49 10.85 1.92
C TRP A 59 5.21 11.10 2.71
N ARG A 60 4.38 12.01 2.22
CA ARG A 60 2.98 12.14 2.66
C ARG A 60 2.12 11.17 1.87
N VAL A 61 1.56 10.18 2.55
CA VAL A 61 0.74 9.13 1.93
C VAL A 61 -0.73 9.36 2.24
N PHE A 62 -1.57 9.38 1.20
CA PHE A 62 -3.02 9.38 1.32
C PHE A 62 -3.58 8.10 0.67
N TYR A 63 -4.25 7.26 1.48
CA TYR A 63 -4.92 6.04 1.00
C TYR A 63 -6.42 6.29 0.88
N PHE A 64 -6.97 5.96 -0.28
CA PHE A 64 -8.41 6.04 -0.54
C PHE A 64 -8.93 4.71 -1.10
N SER A 65 -10.13 4.33 -0.69
CA SER A 65 -10.79 3.08 -1.10
C SER A 65 -12.22 3.37 -1.52
N PHE A 66 -12.50 3.19 -2.82
CA PHE A 66 -13.85 3.34 -3.37
C PHE A 66 -14.85 2.31 -2.83
N LEU A 67 -14.35 1.24 -2.20
CA LEU A 67 -15.16 0.11 -1.76
C LEU A 67 -15.38 0.06 -0.24
N ASP A 68 -14.75 0.93 0.56
CA ASP A 68 -14.95 0.92 2.03
C ASP A 68 -16.20 1.72 2.48
N HIS A 69 -16.94 2.33 1.56
CA HIS A 69 -18.10 3.19 1.84
C HIS A 69 -19.42 2.45 2.12
N TYR A 70 -19.49 1.12 2.02
CA TYR A 70 -20.76 0.39 2.23
C TYR A 70 -21.29 0.41 3.67
N LYS A 71 -20.50 0.87 4.65
CA LYS A 71 -20.93 0.95 6.06
C LYS A 71 -21.88 2.12 6.37
N LEU A 72 -22.13 3.04 5.44
CA LEU A 72 -22.99 4.20 5.69
C LEU A 72 -24.48 3.97 5.35
N LEU A 73 -24.83 2.84 4.72
CA LEU A 73 -26.21 2.51 4.31
C LEU A 73 -26.90 1.48 5.23
N ALA A 74 -26.27 1.12 6.35
CA ALA A 74 -26.84 0.20 7.34
C ALA A 74 -27.35 0.93 8.60
N LYS A 75 -28.13 2.02 8.40
CA LYS A 75 -28.87 2.71 9.46
C LYS A 75 -30.36 2.58 9.19
#